data_AF-A0A440K936-F1
#
_entry.id   AF-A0A440K936-F1
#
_cell.length_a   1.000
_cell.length_b   1.000
_cell.length_c   1.000
_cell.angle_alpha   90.00
_cell.angle_beta   90.00
_cell.angle_gamma   90.00
#
_symmetry.space_group_name_H-M   'P 1'
#
loop_
_entity.id
_entity.type
_entity.pdbx_description
1 polymer ?
#
loop_
_entity_poly.entity_id
_entity_poly.type
_entity_poly.pdbx_seq_one_letter_code
_entity_poly.pdbx_strand_id
1 'polypeptide(L)' 'MSNVVTLHGDKRWKVVLVYGHQNGPITIEHFLEEISELHNVIEHGPDWNTLITCTVTINRTDGGEEQNSQEKKAGHEHR' A
#
# COMPACT_ATOMS: atom_id res chain seq x y z
N MET A 1 -26.65 6.12 18.47
CA MET A 1 -25.84 5.10 17.75
C MET A 1 -24.82 5.83 16.94
N SER A 2 -23.54 5.64 17.25
CA SER A 2 -22.42 6.33 16.63
C SER A 2 -22.24 5.79 15.21
N ASN A 3 -22.59 6.56 14.19
CA ASN A 3 -22.29 6.22 12.81
C ASN A 3 -20.77 6.34 12.61
N VAL A 4 -20.04 5.25 12.87
CA VAL A 4 -18.70 5.10 12.32
C VAL A 4 -18.89 4.89 10.82
N VAL A 5 -18.79 5.98 10.08
CA VAL A 5 -18.59 5.94 8.64
C VAL A 5 -17.15 5.50 8.47
N THR A 6 -16.91 4.22 8.18
CA THR A 6 -15.63 3.78 7.65
C THR A 6 -15.50 4.42 6.27
N LEU A 7 -14.79 5.56 6.21
CA LEU A 7 -14.69 6.46 5.05
C LEU A 7 -14.16 5.79 3.76
N HIS A 8 -13.78 4.51 3.84
CA HIS A 8 -13.19 3.72 2.77
C HIS A 8 -13.75 2.29 2.70
N GLY A 9 -14.89 2.00 3.35
CA GLY A 9 -15.49 0.65 3.33
C GLY A 9 -15.93 0.17 1.94
N ASP A 10 -16.12 1.11 1.00
CA ASP A 10 -16.40 0.85 -0.40
C ASP A 10 -15.15 0.51 -1.23
N LYS A 11 -13.96 0.96 -0.79
CA LYS A 11 -12.72 0.81 -1.55
C LYS A 11 -12.19 -0.61 -1.46
N ARG A 12 -11.74 -1.16 -2.59
CA ARG A 12 -11.32 -2.57 -2.70
C ARG A 12 -9.88 -2.81 -2.28
N TRP A 13 -9.01 -1.81 -2.36
CA TRP A 13 -7.58 -1.94 -2.11
C TRP A 13 -7.12 -1.02 -1.01
N LYS A 14 -6.25 -1.52 -0.14
CA LYS A 14 -5.43 -0.74 0.78
C LYS A 14 -3.99 -0.78 0.27
N VAL A 15 -3.37 0.38 0.16
CA VAL A 15 -1.99 0.53 -0.26
C VAL A 15 -1.23 1.25 0.85
N VAL A 16 -0.11 0.68 1.26
CA VAL A 16 0.82 1.30 2.22
C VAL A 16 2.13 1.57 1.51
N LEU A 17 2.47 2.85 1.37
CA LEU A 17 3.70 3.32 0.75
C LEU A 17 4.65 3.82 1.84
N VAL A 18 5.90 3.36 1.79
CA VAL A 18 6.95 3.82 2.70
C VAL A 18 8.02 4.53 1.87
N TYR A 19 8.25 5.81 2.16
CA TYR A 19 9.30 6.60 1.51
C TYR A 19 10.41 6.94 2.50
N GLY A 20 11.65 6.96 2.03
CA GLY A 20 12.78 7.48 2.78
C GLY A 20 12.69 8.99 2.90
N HIS A 21 12.93 9.51 4.12
CA HIS A 21 13.00 10.93 4.38
C HIS A 21 14.12 11.23 5.38
N GLN A 22 14.65 12.45 5.38
CA GLN A 22 15.85 12.83 6.17
C GLN A 22 15.66 12.62 7.68
N ASN A 23 14.41 12.71 8.15
CA ASN A 23 14.04 12.52 9.56
C ASN A 23 13.57 11.09 9.87
N GLY A 24 13.82 10.13 8.97
CA GLY A 24 13.34 8.74 9.05
C GLY A 24 12.24 8.43 8.03
N PRO A 25 11.90 7.15 7.81
CA PRO A 25 10.88 6.76 6.83
C PRO A 25 9.50 7.36 7.13
N ILE A 26 8.81 7.78 6.09
CA ILE A 26 7.41 8.23 6.15
C ILE A 26 6.50 7.13 5.58
N THR A 27 5.39 6.86 6.27
CA THR A 27 4.41 5.86 5.84
C THR A 27 3.11 6.57 5.47
N ILE A 28 2.59 6.27 4.29
CA ILE A 28 1.37 6.85 3.75
C ILE A 28 0.42 5.71 3.37
N GLU A 29 -0.83 5.80 3.85
CA GLU A 29 -1.87 4.83 3.52
C GLU A 29 -2.88 5.43 2.52
N HIS A 30 -3.22 4.65 1.49
CA HIS A 30 -4.22 4.99 0.49
C HIS A 30 -5.24 3.86 0.35
N PHE A 31 -6.49 4.24 0.05
CA PHE A 31 -7.56 3.30 -0.28
C PHE A 31 -8.04 3.56 -1.70
N LEU A 32 -8.04 2.53 -2.54
CA LEU A 32 -8.33 2.61 -3.97
C LEU A 32 -9.52 1.73 -4.35
N GLU A 33 -10.29 2.17 -5.33
CA GLU A 33 -11.35 1.35 -5.91
C GLU A 33 -10.73 0.32 -6.87
N GLU A 34 -9.83 0.79 -7.72
CA GLU A 34 -9.12 -0.04 -8.69
C GLU A 34 -7.62 -0.01 -8.46
N ILE A 35 -6.96 -1.16 -8.59
CA ILE A 35 -5.50 -1.25 -8.45
C ILE A 35 -4.77 -0.44 -9.54
N SER A 36 -5.43 -0.23 -10.68
CA SER A 36 -4.98 0.64 -11.75
C SER A 36 -4.76 2.08 -11.28
N GLU A 37 -5.46 2.56 -10.25
CA GLU A 37 -5.32 3.92 -9.71
C GLU A 37 -4.00 4.15 -8.96
N LEU A 38 -3.24 3.08 -8.65
CA LEU A 38 -2.00 3.18 -7.87
C LEU A 38 -0.95 4.08 -8.54
N HIS A 39 -0.83 4.07 -9.87
CA HIS A 39 0.14 4.93 -10.56
C HIS A 39 -0.07 6.41 -10.22
N ASN A 40 -1.33 6.87 -10.18
CA ASN A 40 -1.66 8.24 -9.84
C ASN A 40 -1.17 8.59 -8.43
N VAL A 41 -1.35 7.68 -7.47
CA VAL A 41 -0.91 7.91 -6.08
C VAL A 41 0.60 8.08 -6.00
N ILE A 42 1.36 7.24 -6.69
CA ILE A 42 2.82 7.30 -6.59
C ILE A 42 3.35 8.52 -7.38
N GLU A 43 2.80 8.83 -8.55
CA GLU A 43 3.20 9.99 -9.36
C GLU A 43 2.96 11.33 -8.65
N HIS A 44 1.89 11.44 -7.86
CA HIS A 44 1.59 12.64 -7.08
C HIS A 44 2.20 12.60 -5.67
N GLY A 45 2.93 11.53 -5.34
CA GLY A 45 3.57 11.32 -4.05
C GLY A 45 4.92 12.03 -3.92
N PRO A 46 5.67 11.70 -2.85
CA PRO A 46 7.08 12.05 -2.71
C PRO A 46 7.94 11.54 -3.87
N ASP A 47 9.21 11.95 -3.92
CA ASP A 47 10.16 11.51 -4.95
C ASP A 47 10.18 9.98 -5.05
N TRP A 48 9.89 9.47 -6.25
CA TRP A 48 9.85 8.04 -6.56
C TRP A 48 11.12 7.31 -6.15
N ASN A 49 12.29 7.94 -6.28
CA ASN A 49 13.57 7.33 -5.94
C ASN A 49 13.73 7.09 -4.43
N THR A 50 12.84 7.65 -3.61
CA THR A 50 12.81 7.43 -2.17
C THR A 50 11.84 6.34 -1.75
N LEU A 51 11.06 5.75 -2.67
CA LEU A 51 10.11 4.68 -2.34
C LEU A 51 10.87 3.42 -1.89
N ILE A 52 10.69 3.03 -0.63
CA ILE A 52 11.31 1.86 0.00
C ILE A 52 10.42 0.64 -0.20
N THR A 53 9.13 0.77 0.11
CA THR A 53 8.18 -0.35 0.07
C THR A 53 6.82 0.12 -0.44
N CYS A 54 6.20 -0.69 -1.29
CA CYS A 54 4.80 -0.56 -1.69
C CYS A 54 4.07 -1.87 -1.39
N THR A 55 3.25 -1.87 -0.34
CA THR A 55 2.44 -3.03 0.06
C THR A 55 1.01 -2.80 -0.39
N VAL A 56 0.50 -3.70 -1.23
CA VAL A 56 -0.89 -3.66 -1.72
C VAL A 56 -1.66 -4.82 -1.14
N THR A 57 -2.76 -4.54 -0.46
CA THR A 57 -3.67 -5.53 0.10
C THR A 57 -5.11 -5.28 -0.33
N ILE A 58 -5.93 -6.32 -0.30
CA ILE A 58 -7.38 -6.23 -0.45
C ILE A 58 -7.92 -5.62 0.85
N ASN A 59 -8.66 -4.52 0.72
CA ASN A 59 -9.35 -3.88 1.82
C ASN A 59 -10.63 -4.66 2.17
N ARG A 60 -10.46 -5.82 2.82
CA ARG A 60 -11.59 -6.64 3.27
C ARG A 60 -12.13 -6.11 4.60
N THR A 61 -13.43 -5.83 4.66
CA THR A 61 -14.11 -5.45 5.90
C THR A 61 -14.52 -6.66 6.76
N ASP A 62 -14.35 -7.88 6.26
CA ASP A 62 -14.81 -9.12 6.89
C ASP A 62 -13.77 -9.80 7.79
N GLY A 63 -12.59 -9.20 7.97
CA GLY A 63 -11.50 -9.77 8.77
C GLY A 63 -10.83 -10.98 8.12
N GLY A 64 -10.94 -11.13 6.79
CA GLY A 64 -10.30 -12.20 6.04
C GLY A 64 -8.79 -12.33 6.30
N GLU A 65 -8.29 -13.55 6.11
CA GLU A 65 -6.91 -13.96 6.42
C GLU A 65 -5.84 -12.98 5.88
N GLU A 66 -4.75 -12.82 6.65
CA GLU A 66 -3.58 -12.05 6.25
C GLU A 66 -3.13 -12.47 4.84
N GLN A 67 -3.04 -11.50 3.92
CA GLN A 67 -2.51 -11.78 2.60
C GLN A 67 -1.06 -12.26 2.72
N ASN A 68 -0.83 -13.46 2.19
CA ASN A 68 0.48 -14.10 2.14
C ASN A 68 1.48 -13.16 1.43
N SER A 69 2.24 -12.43 2.22
CA SER A 69 3.30 -11.50 1.83
C SER A 69 4.67 -12.19 1.92
N GLN A 70 4.73 -13.48 1.57
CA GLN A 70 6.01 -14.15 1.41
C GLN A 70 6.82 -13.40 0.35
N GLU A 71 7.85 -12.71 0.83
CA GLU A 71 8.89 -12.11 -0.02
C GLU A 71 9.38 -13.21 -0.95
N LYS A 72 9.19 -13.01 -2.27
CA LYS A 72 9.95 -13.79 -3.24
C LYS A 72 11.40 -13.42 -3.01
N LYS A 73 12.16 -14.29 -2.32
CA LYS A 73 13.63 -14.22 -2.33
C LYS A 73 14.04 -14.30 -3.80
N ALA A 74 14.41 -13.17 -4.38
CA ALA A 74 15.05 -13.15 -5.67
C ALA A 74 16.35 -13.94 -5.50
N GLY A 75 16.33 -15.21 -5.90
CA GLY A 75 17.54 -16.00 -6.06
C GLY A 75 18.39 -15.28 -7.09
N HIS A 76 19.36 -14.49 -6.61
CA HIS A 76 20.40 -13.94 -7.44
C HIS A 76 21.32 -15.10 -7.84
N GLU A 77 20.88 -15.85 -8.86
CA GLU A 77 21.74 -16.77 -9.59
C GLU A 77 21.54 -16.47 -11.07
N HIS A 78 22.45 -15.67 -11.60
CA HIS A 78 22.99 -15.70 -12.96
C HIS A 78 23.87 -14.47 -13.16
N ARG A 79 25.18 -14.60 -12.90
CA ARG A 79 26.22 -14.62 -13.94
C ARG A 79 27.61 -14.76 -13.31
#